data_AF-A0A7Y5KZX1-F1
#
_entry.id   AF-A0A7Y5KZX1-F1
#
_cell.length_a   1.000
_cell.length_b   1.000
_cell.length_c   1.000
_cell.angle_alpha   90.00
_cell.angle_beta   90.00
_cell.angle_gamma   90.00
#
_symmetry.space_group_name_H-M   'P 1'
#
loop_
_entity.id
_entity.type
_entity.pdbx_description
1 polymer ?
#
loop_
_entity_poly.entity_id
_entity_poly.type
_entity_poly.pdbx_seq_one_letter_code
_entity_poly.pdbx_strand_id
1 'polypeptide(L)'
;MPFASLRRRSSSVLARLLTLLSLTAFGCDSDTSQTGGEGGGPSDDGGGGSGGAALPENQPPAASFVATPPSGSAPLEVLLDATASSDPDGEIVSYSWSVDGSGNEVELPTTFDMVGCHTVELTVTDDDGATATATGTIVVASGEASEPDVTIEAAPLASAVLPRDIETDEGTAHFEGTVLSDGYVEVRAEVVDPTGAVRKSISTPLCGAAPVSFELDVPVPSELTAFEIRLSLVGGVEPMAIFSVPDIVAGDIYVVNGQSNAESAQYAGDANENQGPFVRSFGTNVEDGAATAADAVWRIANGNAGSGQAGIGQWPMRMAARLAATHETPIGLVNGARGGKPIAYFQRNDANITDPATNYGRLLTRMQNAGLTGSVRAFLWYQGESDGADFQAHHDGFLALKDDWAADYGGVQRIYVTQIRAGCGGDLIRSQEVQRKLADDFAEITVMSTTGLDAHDGCHYAYEGGYRELGDRYAALLGRDLYGDMPDNDVQPPNPADAKFAAGGTQIIIAMRNDEAALTVDAGANANFRLEGSAAVVSGVSFSDGTLVLSLAGDASGASGVTYLGHPQAGPWILNENGVGLLAFHNLPIAAE
;
A
#
# COMPACT_ATOMS: atom_id res chain seq x y z
N MET A 1 -7.78 -36.28 32.32
CA MET A 1 -9.00 -36.24 33.18
C MET A 1 -8.62 -35.51 34.48
N PRO A 2 -9.45 -34.68 35.14
CA PRO A 2 -10.76 -34.10 34.77
C PRO A 2 -10.85 -32.55 34.84
N PHE A 3 -11.92 -32.00 34.21
CA PHE A 3 -12.72 -30.80 34.48
C PHE A 3 -12.11 -29.43 34.88
N ALA A 4 -12.28 -28.42 34.01
CA ALA A 4 -12.83 -27.10 34.39
C ALA A 4 -13.30 -26.24 33.18
N SER A 5 -14.60 -25.91 33.19
CA SER A 5 -15.21 -24.65 32.71
C SER A 5 -15.07 -24.22 31.23
N LEU A 6 -16.05 -24.64 30.41
CA LEU A 6 -16.46 -23.95 29.19
C LEU A 6 -16.99 -22.54 29.51
N ARG A 7 -16.48 -21.51 28.82
CA ARG A 7 -17.25 -20.31 28.48
C ARG A 7 -17.41 -20.26 26.96
N ARG A 8 -18.60 -20.66 26.49
CA ARG A 8 -19.12 -20.26 25.17
C ARG A 8 -19.56 -18.81 25.29
N ARG A 9 -19.03 -17.92 24.44
CA ARG A 9 -19.77 -16.71 24.05
C ARG A 9 -20.28 -16.93 22.63
N SER A 10 -21.58 -16.68 22.51
CA SER A 10 -22.46 -17.12 21.46
C SER A 10 -22.27 -16.30 20.18
N SER A 11 -22.29 -17.01 19.06
CA SER A 11 -22.65 -16.49 17.75
C SER A 11 -24.04 -15.83 17.78
N SER A 12 -24.18 -14.67 17.13
CA SER A 12 -25.46 -14.26 16.55
C SER A 12 -25.24 -14.00 15.06
N VAL A 13 -25.36 -15.09 14.31
CA VAL A 13 -25.74 -15.07 12.90
C VAL A 13 -27.18 -14.56 12.86
N LEU A 14 -27.43 -13.44 12.19
CA LEU A 14 -28.73 -13.17 11.60
C LEU A 14 -28.49 -12.74 10.14
N ALA A 15 -28.56 -13.72 9.25
CA ALA A 15 -28.77 -13.47 7.84
C ALA A 15 -30.22 -13.01 7.64
N ARG A 16 -30.41 -11.88 6.95
CA ARG A 16 -31.59 -11.64 6.11
C ARG A 16 -31.18 -10.81 4.90
N LEU A 17 -31.06 -11.51 3.77
CA LEU A 17 -31.23 -10.96 2.43
C LEU A 17 -32.53 -10.15 2.38
N LEU A 18 -32.46 -8.91 1.90
CA LEU A 18 -33.46 -8.38 0.97
C LEU A 18 -32.76 -7.37 0.05
N THR A 19 -32.73 -7.71 -1.22
CA THR A 19 -32.25 -6.92 -2.35
C THR A 19 -33.14 -5.70 -2.55
N LEU A 20 -32.56 -4.50 -2.65
CA LEU A 20 -33.09 -3.40 -3.46
C LEU A 20 -31.91 -2.51 -3.89
N LEU A 21 -31.70 -2.43 -5.20
CA LEU A 21 -30.90 -1.38 -5.82
C LEU A 21 -31.60 -0.04 -5.60
N SER A 22 -30.86 0.94 -5.08
CA SER A 22 -31.17 2.35 -5.23
C SER A 22 -29.86 3.13 -5.20
N LEU A 23 -29.59 3.85 -6.28
CA LEU A 23 -28.55 4.89 -6.40
C LEU A 23 -28.61 5.81 -5.18
N THR A 24 -27.49 5.98 -4.47
CA THR A 24 -27.35 6.99 -3.42
C THR A 24 -26.63 8.21 -3.97
N ALA A 25 -27.33 9.34 -3.99
CA ALA A 25 -26.74 10.66 -4.05
C ALA A 25 -26.08 10.99 -2.70
N PHE A 26 -24.91 11.61 -2.76
CA PHE A 26 -24.17 12.15 -1.61
C PHE A 26 -24.95 13.32 -0.96
N GLY A 27 -25.06 13.31 0.37
CA GLY A 27 -25.55 14.44 1.16
C GLY A 27 -24.63 14.66 2.36
N CYS A 28 -23.98 15.81 2.41
CA CYS A 28 -23.03 16.21 3.45
C CYS A 28 -23.76 16.94 4.60
N ASP A 29 -23.31 16.66 5.82
CA ASP A 29 -23.72 17.25 7.08
C ASP A 29 -23.06 18.63 7.27
N SER A 30 -23.74 19.60 7.88
CA SER A 30 -23.06 20.79 8.41
C SER A 30 -23.74 21.34 9.66
N ASP A 31 -23.11 21.01 10.78
CA ASP A 31 -23.16 21.66 12.08
C ASP A 31 -22.39 23.00 12.04
N THR A 32 -22.97 24.10 12.55
CA THR A 32 -22.20 25.24 13.08
C THR A 32 -22.93 26.01 14.19
N SER A 33 -22.56 25.71 15.43
CA SER A 33 -22.14 26.61 16.53
C SER A 33 -22.90 27.93 16.82
N GLN A 34 -23.52 27.98 18.01
CA GLN A 34 -23.83 29.20 18.76
C GLN A 34 -22.63 29.64 19.64
N THR A 35 -22.34 30.95 19.66
CA THR A 35 -21.59 31.60 20.74
C THR A 35 -22.19 32.97 21.06
N GLY A 36 -22.39 33.27 22.36
CA GLY A 36 -22.56 34.64 22.85
C GLY A 36 -23.40 34.76 24.12
N GLY A 37 -22.72 34.75 25.28
CA GLY A 37 -23.31 35.06 26.59
C GLY A 37 -23.00 36.49 27.08
N GLU A 38 -23.54 36.78 28.27
CA GLU A 38 -23.48 38.00 29.11
C GLU A 38 -24.55 39.07 28.81
N GLY A 39 -25.35 39.60 29.74
CA GLY A 39 -25.48 39.47 31.20
C GLY A 39 -26.14 40.74 31.78
N GLY A 40 -27.10 40.61 32.71
CA GLY A 40 -27.53 41.70 33.61
C GLY A 40 -29.06 41.91 33.79
N GLY A 41 -29.61 41.47 34.93
CA GLY A 41 -30.91 41.92 35.47
C GLY A 41 -30.77 43.16 36.40
N PRO A 42 -31.72 43.49 37.31
CA PRO A 42 -33.06 42.91 37.54
C PRO A 42 -34.18 43.98 37.76
N SER A 43 -35.46 43.60 37.73
CA SER A 43 -36.45 43.95 38.81
C SER A 43 -37.84 43.31 38.58
N ASP A 44 -38.40 42.87 39.71
CA ASP A 44 -39.72 42.29 40.03
C ASP A 44 -40.95 42.85 39.30
N ASP A 45 -41.91 41.98 38.95
CA ASP A 45 -43.13 41.80 39.78
C ASP A 45 -43.94 40.56 39.36
N GLY A 46 -44.51 39.88 40.35
CA GLY A 46 -45.15 38.56 40.20
C GLY A 46 -46.55 38.55 39.60
N GLY A 47 -46.95 37.38 39.09
CA GLY A 47 -48.32 37.10 38.67
C GLY A 47 -48.44 35.69 38.09
N GLY A 48 -49.17 34.81 38.77
CA GLY A 48 -49.21 33.37 38.50
C GLY A 48 -49.97 32.95 37.24
N GLY A 49 -49.58 31.78 36.74
CA GLY A 49 -50.48 30.77 36.20
C GLY A 49 -50.95 30.94 34.76
N SER A 50 -50.19 30.36 33.83
CA SER A 50 -50.73 29.40 32.86
C SER A 50 -49.56 28.62 32.28
N GLY A 51 -49.59 27.29 32.33
CA GLY A 51 -48.63 26.46 31.62
C GLY A 51 -48.81 26.67 30.12
N GLY A 52 -48.06 27.61 29.55
CA GLY A 52 -47.80 27.64 28.12
C GLY A 52 -46.87 26.48 27.84
N ALA A 53 -47.40 25.38 27.29
CA ALA A 53 -46.56 24.44 26.59
C ALA A 53 -45.76 25.26 25.56
N ALA A 54 -44.42 25.20 25.63
CA ALA A 54 -43.61 25.66 24.52
C ALA A 54 -44.12 24.91 23.28
N LEU A 55 -44.43 25.65 22.22
CA LEU A 55 -44.76 25.01 20.94
C LEU A 55 -43.57 24.11 20.57
N PRO A 56 -43.80 22.91 20.00
CA PRO A 56 -42.72 22.07 19.53
C PRO A 56 -41.80 22.89 18.61
N GLU A 57 -40.50 22.66 18.72
CA GLU A 57 -39.50 23.27 17.84
C GLU A 57 -39.65 22.66 16.44
N ASN A 58 -39.79 23.50 15.40
CA ASN A 58 -39.94 23.08 14.01
C ASN A 58 -38.75 22.23 13.56
N GLN A 59 -39.02 21.11 12.88
CA GLN A 59 -38.02 20.30 12.21
C GLN A 59 -38.00 20.63 10.71
N PRO A 60 -36.83 20.94 10.12
CA PRO A 60 -36.77 21.31 8.71
C PRO A 60 -37.28 20.18 7.80
N PRO A 61 -37.86 20.52 6.64
CA PRO A 61 -38.36 19.52 5.70
C PRO A 61 -37.21 18.72 5.08
N ALA A 62 -37.54 17.58 4.47
CA ALA A 62 -36.65 16.80 3.63
C ALA A 62 -37.06 16.94 2.15
N ALA A 63 -36.22 17.61 1.37
CA ALA A 63 -36.41 17.76 -0.07
C ALA A 63 -35.99 16.49 -0.82
N SER A 64 -36.80 16.04 -1.77
CA SER A 64 -36.49 14.91 -2.65
C SER A 64 -37.29 15.00 -3.94
N PHE A 65 -36.67 14.62 -5.06
CA PHE A 65 -37.37 14.51 -6.33
C PHE A 65 -36.82 13.42 -7.25
N VAL A 66 -37.62 13.06 -8.25
CA VAL A 66 -37.24 12.15 -9.35
C VAL A 66 -37.46 12.85 -10.69
N ALA A 67 -36.51 12.70 -11.62
CA ALA A 67 -36.63 13.14 -13.01
C ALA A 67 -36.91 11.93 -13.92
N THR A 68 -38.01 11.96 -14.69
CA THR A 68 -38.40 10.83 -15.55
C THR A 68 -38.67 11.28 -16.99
N PRO A 69 -37.89 10.80 -17.99
CA PRO A 69 -36.60 10.11 -17.84
C PRO A 69 -35.50 11.07 -17.35
N PRO A 70 -34.43 10.57 -16.70
CA PRO A 70 -33.31 11.41 -16.25
C PRO A 70 -32.34 11.79 -17.38
N SER A 71 -32.47 11.16 -18.55
CA SER A 71 -31.59 11.40 -19.70
C SER A 71 -32.24 10.97 -21.01
N GLY A 72 -31.77 11.52 -22.14
CA GLY A 72 -32.24 11.12 -23.47
C GLY A 72 -31.87 12.13 -24.56
N SER A 73 -32.46 11.98 -25.75
CA SER A 73 -32.20 12.83 -26.91
C SER A 73 -32.95 14.17 -26.84
N ALA A 74 -32.34 15.26 -27.31
CA ALA A 74 -33.04 16.53 -27.49
C ALA A 74 -34.10 16.44 -28.62
N PRO A 75 -35.28 17.07 -28.48
CA PRO A 75 -35.79 17.66 -27.24
C PRO A 75 -36.24 16.58 -26.24
N LEU A 76 -35.82 16.71 -24.99
CA LEU A 76 -36.14 15.75 -23.93
C LEU A 76 -37.28 16.28 -23.04
N GLU A 77 -38.43 15.62 -23.08
CA GLU A 77 -39.53 15.89 -22.15
C GLU A 77 -39.28 15.11 -20.86
N VAL A 78 -39.20 15.81 -19.73
CA VAL A 78 -38.94 15.25 -18.40
C VAL A 78 -40.03 15.67 -17.43
N LEU A 79 -40.55 14.71 -16.67
CA LEU A 79 -41.37 14.99 -15.50
C LEU A 79 -40.46 15.08 -14.27
N LEU A 80 -40.42 16.26 -13.64
CA LEU A 80 -39.80 16.46 -12.33
C LEU A 80 -40.86 16.26 -11.25
N ASP A 81 -40.70 15.25 -10.40
CA ASP A 81 -41.68 14.86 -9.39
C ASP A 81 -41.09 14.98 -7.98
N ALA A 82 -41.57 15.96 -7.21
CA ALA A 82 -41.17 16.22 -5.82
C ALA A 82 -42.09 15.59 -4.76
N THR A 83 -43.02 14.71 -5.14
CA THR A 83 -43.99 14.09 -4.21
C THR A 83 -43.34 13.27 -3.09
N ALA A 84 -42.07 12.89 -3.24
CA ALA A 84 -41.28 12.22 -2.22
C ALA A 84 -40.72 13.15 -1.13
N SER A 85 -40.86 14.47 -1.29
CA SER A 85 -40.50 15.44 -0.24
C SER A 85 -41.44 15.30 0.96
N SER A 86 -40.93 15.53 2.17
CA SER A 86 -41.72 15.37 3.40
C SER A 86 -41.31 16.36 4.47
N ASP A 87 -42.20 16.57 5.42
CA ASP A 87 -41.97 17.34 6.64
C ASP A 87 -42.26 16.42 7.85
N PRO A 88 -41.31 16.22 8.78
CA PRO A 88 -41.48 15.34 9.94
C PRO A 88 -42.55 15.77 10.96
N ASP A 89 -42.81 17.07 11.10
CA ASP A 89 -43.74 17.61 12.09
C ASP A 89 -44.81 18.57 11.55
N GLY A 90 -44.75 18.89 10.26
CA GLY A 90 -45.74 19.71 9.57
C GLY A 90 -46.11 19.23 8.16
N GLU A 91 -46.40 20.21 7.30
CA GLU A 91 -46.68 20.01 5.88
C GLU A 91 -45.83 20.94 5.01
N ILE A 92 -45.38 20.45 3.84
CA ILE A 92 -44.72 21.31 2.85
C ILE A 92 -45.75 22.25 2.20
N VAL A 93 -45.55 23.55 2.35
CA VAL A 93 -46.45 24.60 1.83
C VAL A 93 -45.99 25.21 0.51
N SER A 94 -44.72 25.05 0.13
CA SER A 94 -44.24 25.52 -1.17
C SER A 94 -43.10 24.69 -1.76
N TYR A 95 -43.07 24.64 -3.10
CA TYR A 95 -42.05 24.03 -3.92
C TYR A 95 -41.52 25.12 -4.86
N SER A 96 -40.21 25.19 -5.06
CA SER A 96 -39.56 26.14 -5.95
C SER A 96 -38.44 25.44 -6.70
N TRP A 97 -38.59 25.35 -8.01
CA TRP A 97 -37.64 24.75 -8.93
C TRP A 97 -36.78 25.80 -9.60
N SER A 98 -35.48 25.52 -9.70
CA SER A 98 -34.54 26.22 -10.57
C SER A 98 -34.07 25.26 -11.66
N VAL A 99 -34.60 25.43 -12.88
CA VAL A 99 -34.32 24.59 -14.05
C VAL A 99 -34.54 25.37 -15.35
N ASP A 100 -33.49 25.93 -15.95
CA ASP A 100 -33.55 26.78 -17.16
C ASP A 100 -34.76 27.77 -17.17
N GLY A 101 -35.15 28.25 -15.98
CA GLY A 101 -36.48 28.81 -15.67
C GLY A 101 -36.85 28.61 -14.18
N SER A 102 -38.05 29.05 -13.79
CA SER A 102 -38.58 28.88 -12.43
C SER A 102 -39.96 28.20 -12.46
N GLY A 103 -40.20 27.22 -11.58
CA GLY A 103 -41.50 26.55 -11.44
C GLY A 103 -41.85 26.31 -9.98
N ASN A 104 -43.15 26.26 -9.65
CA ASN A 104 -43.60 26.15 -8.25
C ASN A 104 -44.57 24.98 -8.00
N GLU A 105 -44.59 24.01 -8.90
CA GLU A 105 -45.49 22.86 -8.86
C GLU A 105 -44.80 21.66 -8.22
N VAL A 106 -45.57 20.78 -7.57
CA VAL A 106 -45.04 19.53 -6.99
C VAL A 106 -44.53 18.60 -8.10
N GLU A 107 -45.27 18.55 -9.20
CA GLU A 107 -44.90 17.84 -10.43
C GLU A 107 -44.73 18.90 -11.53
N LEU A 108 -43.54 19.02 -12.11
CA LEU A 108 -43.20 20.05 -13.10
C LEU A 108 -42.74 19.40 -14.42
N PRO A 109 -43.62 19.33 -15.45
CA PRO A 109 -43.23 18.95 -16.80
C PRO A 109 -42.28 19.99 -17.40
N THR A 110 -41.08 19.56 -17.80
CA THR A 110 -40.02 20.43 -18.33
C THR A 110 -39.47 19.85 -19.62
N THR A 111 -39.24 20.69 -20.63
CA THR A 111 -38.61 20.28 -21.89
C THR A 111 -37.20 20.85 -21.97
N PHE A 112 -36.23 19.98 -22.25
CA PHE A 112 -34.84 20.37 -22.46
C PHE A 112 -34.48 20.27 -23.95
N ASP A 113 -34.35 21.42 -24.60
CA ASP A 113 -34.06 21.52 -26.03
C ASP A 113 -32.55 21.51 -26.35
N MET A 114 -31.71 21.83 -25.36
CA MET A 114 -30.26 21.96 -25.53
C MET A 114 -29.53 20.70 -25.08
N VAL A 115 -28.58 20.25 -25.89
CA VAL A 115 -27.65 19.17 -25.55
C VAL A 115 -26.74 19.60 -24.41
N GLY A 116 -26.48 18.71 -23.47
CA GLY A 116 -25.62 18.95 -22.31
C GLY A 116 -26.22 18.46 -20.99
N CYS A 117 -25.53 18.78 -19.90
CA CYS A 117 -25.99 18.49 -18.55
C CYS A 117 -26.74 19.70 -17.98
N HIS A 118 -27.97 19.46 -17.52
CA HIS A 118 -28.85 20.46 -16.93
C HIS A 118 -28.99 20.18 -15.43
N THR A 119 -28.57 21.14 -14.60
CA THR A 119 -28.74 21.03 -13.15
C THR A 119 -30.13 21.50 -12.77
N VAL A 120 -30.85 20.64 -12.05
CA VAL A 120 -32.17 20.91 -11.47
C VAL A 120 -32.00 21.05 -9.96
N GLU A 121 -32.49 22.15 -9.40
CA GLU A 121 -32.55 22.34 -7.95
C GLU A 121 -34.01 22.52 -7.52
N LEU A 122 -34.43 21.75 -6.52
CA LEU A 122 -35.69 21.90 -5.81
C LEU A 122 -35.41 22.54 -4.45
N THR A 123 -36.18 23.57 -4.10
CA THR A 123 -36.32 24.09 -2.73
C THR A 123 -37.73 23.82 -2.25
N VAL A 124 -37.88 23.17 -1.09
CA VAL A 124 -39.18 23.01 -0.41
C VAL A 124 -39.23 23.88 0.84
N THR A 125 -40.40 24.40 1.19
CA THR A 125 -40.63 25.16 2.43
C THR A 125 -41.78 24.56 3.22
N ASP A 126 -41.60 24.38 4.53
CA ASP A 126 -42.64 23.88 5.45
C ASP A 126 -43.61 24.98 5.93
N ASP A 127 -44.64 24.61 6.67
CA ASP A 127 -45.66 25.52 7.21
C ASP A 127 -45.17 26.45 8.32
N ASP A 128 -43.98 26.18 8.87
CA ASP A 128 -43.27 26.98 9.86
C ASP A 128 -42.16 27.88 9.27
N GLY A 129 -41.95 27.82 7.95
CA GLY A 129 -41.05 28.64 7.16
C GLY A 129 -39.60 28.13 7.01
N ALA A 130 -39.24 26.93 7.48
CA ALA A 130 -37.93 26.36 7.20
C ALA A 130 -37.87 25.72 5.81
N THR A 131 -36.65 25.57 5.26
CA THR A 131 -36.42 25.16 3.88
C THR A 131 -35.38 24.06 3.77
N ALA A 132 -35.52 23.21 2.75
CA ALA A 132 -34.48 22.25 2.34
C ALA A 132 -34.35 22.19 0.82
N THR A 133 -33.18 21.79 0.35
CA THR A 133 -32.87 21.68 -1.09
C THR A 133 -32.48 20.28 -1.52
N ALA A 134 -32.80 19.95 -2.76
CA ALA A 134 -32.35 18.73 -3.45
C ALA A 134 -31.88 19.09 -4.86
N THR A 135 -30.79 18.49 -5.33
CA THR A 135 -30.24 18.73 -6.67
C THR A 135 -30.16 17.43 -7.48
N GLY A 136 -30.24 17.55 -8.80
CA GLY A 136 -30.10 16.44 -9.73
C GLY A 136 -29.67 16.92 -11.11
N THR A 137 -29.10 16.02 -11.92
CA THR A 137 -28.61 16.34 -13.26
C THR A 137 -29.42 15.57 -14.30
N ILE A 138 -29.89 16.29 -15.33
CA ILE A 138 -30.51 15.70 -16.52
C ILE A 138 -29.51 15.77 -17.67
N VAL A 139 -29.28 14.65 -18.35
CA VAL A 139 -28.31 14.58 -19.44
C VAL A 139 -29.01 14.48 -20.78
N VAL A 140 -28.80 15.47 -21.63
CA VAL A 140 -29.45 15.55 -22.95
C VAL A 140 -28.42 15.34 -24.03
N ALA A 141 -28.62 14.34 -24.88
CA ALA A 141 -27.77 14.01 -26.02
C ALA A 141 -28.31 14.60 -27.34
N SER A 142 -27.43 14.67 -28.35
CA SER A 142 -27.80 15.06 -29.71
C SER A 142 -28.37 13.85 -30.47
N GLY A 143 -29.69 13.84 -30.72
CA GLY A 143 -30.33 12.79 -31.51
C GLY A 143 -30.18 11.37 -30.95
N GLU A 144 -30.53 10.38 -31.76
CA GLU A 144 -30.42 8.96 -31.39
C GLU A 144 -28.98 8.45 -31.49
N ALA A 145 -28.61 7.49 -30.63
CA ALA A 145 -27.28 6.87 -30.63
C ALA A 145 -26.89 6.33 -32.02
N SER A 146 -25.78 6.84 -32.58
CA SER A 146 -25.19 6.30 -33.81
C SER A 146 -24.23 5.15 -33.51
N GLU A 147 -23.59 4.56 -34.53
CA GLU A 147 -22.47 3.62 -34.29
C GLU A 147 -21.40 4.31 -33.42
N PRO A 148 -20.87 3.63 -32.37
CA PRO A 148 -19.96 4.24 -31.42
C PRO A 148 -18.62 4.53 -32.08
N ASP A 149 -18.20 5.79 -31.99
CA ASP A 149 -16.86 6.24 -32.40
C ASP A 149 -16.23 6.94 -31.20
N VAL A 150 -15.12 6.38 -30.69
CA VAL A 150 -14.46 6.84 -29.47
C VAL A 150 -12.95 6.71 -29.62
N THR A 151 -12.23 7.68 -29.06
CA THR A 151 -10.78 7.58 -28.83
C THR A 151 -10.54 7.35 -27.33
N ILE A 152 -9.80 6.29 -26.99
CA ILE A 152 -9.30 6.07 -25.62
C ILE A 152 -7.90 6.67 -25.54
N GLU A 153 -7.72 7.63 -24.65
CA GLU A 153 -6.49 8.41 -24.48
C GLU A 153 -5.66 7.87 -23.31
N ALA A 154 -6.31 7.43 -22.23
CA ALA A 154 -5.70 6.75 -21.11
C ALA A 154 -6.52 5.52 -20.67
N ALA A 155 -5.83 4.44 -20.32
CA ALA A 155 -6.41 3.24 -19.72
C ALA A 155 -5.32 2.44 -19.00
N PRO A 156 -5.66 1.61 -18.01
CA PRO A 156 -4.70 0.67 -17.43
C PRO A 156 -4.17 -0.31 -18.47
N LEU A 157 -2.93 -0.74 -18.29
CA LEU A 157 -2.37 -1.83 -19.10
C LEU A 157 -3.02 -3.16 -18.71
N ALA A 158 -3.18 -4.05 -19.70
CA ALA A 158 -3.60 -5.42 -19.42
C ALA A 158 -2.65 -6.10 -18.42
N SER A 159 -3.20 -6.98 -17.58
CA SER A 159 -2.46 -7.66 -16.52
C SER A 159 -1.87 -6.74 -15.43
N ALA A 160 -2.26 -5.46 -15.36
CA ALA A 160 -1.75 -4.55 -14.34
C ALA A 160 -2.10 -4.97 -12.91
N VAL A 161 -1.19 -4.65 -11.99
CA VAL A 161 -1.48 -4.53 -10.56
C VAL A 161 -1.70 -3.06 -10.28
N LEU A 162 -2.96 -2.68 -10.06
CA LEU A 162 -3.31 -1.34 -9.62
C LEU A 162 -2.88 -1.18 -8.16
N PRO A 163 -2.20 -0.10 -7.79
CA PRO A 163 -1.90 0.20 -6.40
C PRO A 163 -3.15 0.19 -5.54
N ARG A 164 -3.12 -0.58 -4.46
CA ARG A 164 -4.19 -0.62 -3.47
C ARG A 164 -4.14 0.60 -2.56
N ASP A 165 -5.26 1.26 -2.42
CA ASP A 165 -5.53 2.21 -1.35
C ASP A 165 -5.91 1.44 -0.08
N ILE A 166 -5.20 1.72 1.02
CA ILE A 166 -5.32 0.95 2.26
C ILE A 166 -6.60 1.26 3.06
N GLU A 167 -7.25 2.40 2.80
CA GLU A 167 -8.46 2.82 3.50
C GLU A 167 -9.70 2.23 2.85
N THR A 168 -9.71 2.18 1.51
CA THR A 168 -10.82 1.66 0.71
C THR A 168 -10.68 0.18 0.37
N ASP A 169 -9.46 -0.37 0.44
CA ASP A 169 -9.12 -1.72 -0.02
C ASP A 169 -9.39 -1.97 -1.52
N GLU A 170 -9.32 -0.90 -2.31
CA GLU A 170 -9.51 -0.89 -3.76
C GLU A 170 -8.28 -0.28 -4.45
N GLY A 171 -8.05 -0.63 -5.71
CA GLY A 171 -7.17 0.11 -6.61
C GLY A 171 -7.97 0.83 -7.67
N THR A 172 -7.46 1.92 -8.23
CA THR A 172 -8.20 2.73 -9.21
C THR A 172 -7.74 2.46 -10.64
N ALA A 173 -8.67 2.02 -11.49
CA ALA A 173 -8.48 1.97 -12.93
C ALA A 173 -8.97 3.27 -13.56
N HIS A 174 -8.03 4.10 -13.98
CA HIS A 174 -8.31 5.41 -14.57
C HIS A 174 -8.46 5.33 -16.09
N PHE A 175 -9.52 5.94 -16.63
CA PHE A 175 -9.77 6.04 -18.06
C PHE A 175 -10.01 7.49 -18.49
N GLU A 176 -9.40 7.86 -19.63
CA GLU A 176 -9.67 9.12 -20.32
C GLU A 176 -9.95 8.84 -21.79
N GLY A 177 -10.83 9.64 -22.39
CA GLY A 177 -11.06 9.56 -23.81
C GLY A 177 -12.01 10.62 -24.33
N THR A 178 -12.27 10.54 -25.63
CA THR A 178 -13.17 11.46 -26.34
C THR A 178 -14.16 10.66 -27.16
N VAL A 179 -15.46 10.85 -26.89
CA VAL A 179 -16.57 10.30 -27.69
C VAL A 179 -16.79 11.22 -28.89
N LEU A 180 -16.71 10.67 -30.09
CA LEU A 180 -16.81 11.38 -31.38
C LEU A 180 -18.18 11.21 -32.04
N SER A 181 -18.95 10.21 -31.61
CA SER A 181 -20.30 9.92 -32.08
C SER A 181 -21.38 10.57 -31.20
N ASP A 182 -22.47 11.02 -31.84
CA ASP A 182 -23.64 11.61 -31.17
C ASP A 182 -24.58 10.57 -30.54
N GLY A 183 -25.52 11.06 -29.73
CA GLY A 183 -26.65 10.28 -29.19
C GLY A 183 -26.35 9.47 -27.92
N TYR A 184 -25.25 9.77 -27.23
CA TYR A 184 -24.87 9.12 -25.98
C TYR A 184 -24.95 10.07 -24.79
N VAL A 185 -25.38 9.56 -23.64
CA VAL A 185 -25.59 10.32 -22.40
C VAL A 185 -24.60 9.97 -21.31
N GLU A 186 -23.95 8.80 -21.36
CA GLU A 186 -22.90 8.42 -20.39
C GLU A 186 -21.89 7.44 -20.99
N VAL A 187 -20.70 7.44 -20.40
CA VAL A 187 -19.75 6.32 -20.48
C VAL A 187 -19.92 5.48 -19.23
N ARG A 188 -20.10 4.18 -19.40
CA ARG A 188 -20.25 3.22 -18.29
C ARG A 188 -19.10 2.24 -18.28
N ALA A 189 -18.52 2.03 -17.11
CA ALA A 189 -17.56 0.99 -16.81
C ALA A 189 -18.20 -0.11 -15.94
N GLU A 190 -17.96 -1.36 -16.31
CA GLU A 190 -18.32 -2.54 -15.52
C GLU A 190 -17.07 -3.32 -15.12
N VAL A 191 -16.92 -3.59 -13.83
CA VAL A 191 -15.90 -4.50 -13.28
C VAL A 191 -16.49 -5.90 -13.26
N VAL A 192 -15.93 -6.79 -14.08
CA VAL A 192 -16.47 -8.13 -14.35
C VAL A 192 -15.51 -9.19 -13.81
N ASP A 193 -16.04 -10.14 -13.04
CA ASP A 193 -15.24 -11.26 -12.51
C ASP A 193 -15.04 -12.38 -13.56
N PRO A 194 -14.15 -13.37 -13.29
CA PRO A 194 -13.92 -14.49 -14.21
C PRO A 194 -15.14 -15.37 -14.53
N THR A 195 -16.22 -15.27 -13.75
CA THR A 195 -17.49 -15.97 -14.03
C THR A 195 -18.36 -15.22 -15.03
N GLY A 196 -18.00 -13.97 -15.35
CA GLY A 196 -18.76 -13.06 -16.19
C GLY A 196 -19.76 -12.21 -15.41
N ALA A 197 -19.75 -12.25 -14.08
CA ALA A 197 -20.65 -11.46 -13.26
C ALA A 197 -20.11 -10.03 -13.08
N VAL A 198 -20.99 -9.04 -13.27
CA VAL A 198 -20.69 -7.63 -12.99
C VAL A 198 -20.67 -7.44 -11.47
N ARG A 199 -19.51 -7.07 -10.92
CA ARG A 199 -19.29 -6.81 -9.50
C ARG A 199 -19.56 -5.35 -9.14
N LYS A 200 -19.22 -4.44 -10.05
CA LYS A 200 -19.40 -2.99 -9.89
C LYS A 200 -19.71 -2.37 -11.24
N SER A 201 -20.57 -1.35 -11.25
CA SER A 201 -20.88 -0.54 -12.43
C SER A 201 -20.82 0.92 -12.02
N ILE A 202 -20.08 1.73 -12.77
CA ILE A 202 -19.91 3.16 -12.54
C ILE A 202 -20.06 3.86 -13.89
N SER A 203 -20.62 5.06 -13.90
CA SER A 203 -20.72 5.87 -15.11
C SER A 203 -20.35 7.32 -14.86
N THR A 204 -19.98 7.99 -15.94
CA THR A 204 -19.79 9.45 -15.99
C THR A 204 -20.70 10.02 -17.09
N PRO A 205 -21.43 11.11 -16.81
CA PRO A 205 -22.32 11.72 -17.79
C PRO A 205 -21.53 12.42 -18.91
N LEU A 206 -22.08 12.41 -20.11
CA LEU A 206 -21.54 13.12 -21.27
C LEU A 206 -22.22 14.49 -21.42
N CYS A 207 -21.59 15.53 -20.88
CA CYS A 207 -22.15 16.88 -20.80
C CYS A 207 -21.86 17.73 -22.05
N GLY A 208 -22.24 17.27 -23.24
CA GLY A 208 -22.07 18.06 -24.47
C GLY A 208 -22.38 17.28 -25.74
N ALA A 209 -22.43 17.99 -26.87
CA ALA A 209 -22.47 17.37 -28.19
C ALA A 209 -21.10 16.79 -28.53
N ALA A 210 -21.06 15.74 -29.35
CA ALA A 210 -19.79 15.19 -29.80
C ALA A 210 -19.03 16.23 -30.65
N PRO A 211 -17.69 16.33 -30.56
CA PRO A 211 -16.83 15.53 -29.67
C PRO A 211 -16.91 15.97 -28.21
N VAL A 212 -17.01 15.00 -27.29
CA VAL A 212 -17.09 15.23 -25.85
C VAL A 212 -16.10 14.33 -25.11
N SER A 213 -15.27 14.93 -24.27
CA SER A 213 -14.28 14.21 -23.46
C SER A 213 -14.91 13.63 -22.20
N PHE A 214 -14.36 12.51 -21.73
CA PHE A 214 -14.73 11.88 -20.48
C PHE A 214 -13.49 11.49 -19.68
N GLU A 215 -13.66 11.46 -18.37
CA GLU A 215 -12.72 10.93 -17.39
C GLU A 215 -13.52 10.03 -16.44
N LEU A 216 -12.98 8.86 -16.13
CA LEU A 216 -13.67 7.86 -15.32
C LEU A 216 -12.69 7.04 -14.49
N ASP A 217 -12.78 7.20 -13.18
CA ASP A 217 -12.07 6.38 -12.20
C ASP A 217 -12.94 5.20 -11.76
N VAL A 218 -12.43 3.99 -12.01
CA VAL A 218 -13.12 2.74 -11.73
C VAL A 218 -12.41 2.03 -10.58
N PRO A 219 -12.92 2.10 -9.35
CA PRO A 219 -12.43 1.29 -8.24
C PRO A 219 -12.55 -0.22 -8.49
N VAL A 220 -11.46 -0.93 -8.25
CA VAL A 220 -11.29 -2.38 -8.38
C VAL A 220 -10.93 -2.97 -7.02
N PRO A 221 -11.72 -3.91 -6.47
CA PRO A 221 -11.42 -4.54 -5.18
C PRO A 221 -10.07 -5.24 -5.14
N SER A 222 -9.36 -5.14 -4.01
CA SER A 222 -8.16 -5.95 -3.75
C SER A 222 -8.53 -7.32 -3.19
N GLU A 223 -8.66 -8.28 -4.10
CA GLU A 223 -8.87 -9.69 -3.78
C GLU A 223 -8.07 -10.57 -4.76
N LEU A 224 -7.90 -11.86 -4.46
CA LEU A 224 -7.29 -12.82 -5.38
C LEU A 224 -8.24 -13.19 -6.55
N THR A 225 -8.70 -12.16 -7.27
CA THR A 225 -9.55 -12.24 -8.46
C THR A 225 -8.97 -11.33 -9.53
N ALA A 226 -8.82 -11.85 -10.75
CA ALA A 226 -8.45 -11.05 -11.91
C ALA A 226 -9.71 -10.59 -12.64
N PHE A 227 -9.95 -9.29 -12.68
CA PHE A 227 -11.13 -8.67 -13.25
C PHE A 227 -10.92 -8.25 -14.71
N GLU A 228 -12.00 -8.20 -15.48
CA GLU A 228 -12.07 -7.47 -16.74
C GLU A 228 -12.84 -6.17 -16.50
N ILE A 229 -12.34 -5.05 -16.99
CA ILE A 229 -13.07 -3.78 -16.98
C ILE A 229 -13.59 -3.52 -18.38
N ARG A 230 -14.91 -3.41 -18.53
CA ARG A 230 -15.58 -3.16 -19.82
C ARG A 230 -16.13 -1.75 -19.85
N LEU A 231 -15.78 -0.99 -20.88
CA LEU A 231 -16.39 0.30 -21.16
C LEU A 231 -17.47 0.16 -22.22
N SER A 232 -18.57 0.88 -22.01
CA SER A 232 -19.69 1.00 -22.95
C SER A 232 -20.20 2.43 -23.02
N LEU A 233 -20.76 2.81 -24.16
CA LEU A 233 -21.55 4.04 -24.29
C LEU A 233 -23.03 3.73 -24.14
N VAL A 234 -23.76 4.61 -23.46
CA VAL A 234 -25.20 4.44 -23.22
C VAL A 234 -25.94 5.61 -23.85
N GLY A 235 -26.88 5.31 -24.74
CA GLY A 235 -27.70 6.29 -25.45
C GLY A 235 -29.09 5.76 -25.87
N GLY A 236 -29.38 4.50 -25.54
CA GLY A 236 -30.61 3.80 -25.87
C GLY A 236 -30.88 2.68 -24.87
N VAL A 237 -31.59 1.63 -25.28
CA VAL A 237 -32.00 0.54 -24.37
C VAL A 237 -30.83 -0.34 -23.93
N GLU A 238 -29.87 -0.57 -24.82
CA GLU A 238 -28.74 -1.48 -24.58
C GLU A 238 -27.40 -0.71 -24.65
N PRO A 239 -26.52 -0.85 -23.65
CA PRO A 239 -25.17 -0.31 -23.70
C PRO A 239 -24.37 -0.86 -24.90
N MET A 240 -23.60 0.01 -25.56
CA MET A 240 -22.76 -0.35 -26.70
C MET A 240 -21.30 -0.45 -26.26
N ALA A 241 -20.73 -1.65 -26.29
CA ALA A 241 -19.35 -1.88 -25.87
C ALA A 241 -18.35 -1.10 -26.74
N ILE A 242 -17.37 -0.46 -26.12
CA ILE A 242 -16.36 0.36 -26.80
C ILE A 242 -14.92 -0.03 -26.48
N PHE A 243 -14.65 -0.55 -25.29
CA PHE A 243 -13.30 -0.90 -24.86
C PHE A 243 -13.32 -1.93 -23.74
N SER A 244 -12.23 -2.67 -23.56
CA SER A 244 -12.09 -3.60 -22.44
C SER A 244 -10.62 -3.77 -22.05
N VAL A 245 -10.34 -3.82 -20.75
CA VAL A 245 -9.03 -4.18 -20.22
C VAL A 245 -9.14 -5.46 -19.40
N PRO A 246 -8.53 -6.57 -19.85
CA PRO A 246 -8.63 -7.84 -19.15
C PRO A 246 -7.55 -7.98 -18.06
N ASP A 247 -7.80 -8.93 -17.17
CA ASP A 247 -6.81 -9.46 -16.22
C ASP A 247 -6.27 -8.40 -15.24
N ILE A 248 -7.09 -7.48 -14.76
CA ILE A 248 -6.70 -6.44 -13.79
C ILE A 248 -6.84 -6.95 -12.36
N VAL A 249 -5.86 -6.63 -11.52
CA VAL A 249 -5.90 -6.89 -10.07
C VAL A 249 -5.53 -5.61 -9.33
N ALA A 250 -6.00 -5.44 -8.08
CA ALA A 250 -5.57 -4.36 -7.20
C ALA A 250 -4.74 -4.93 -6.04
N GLY A 251 -3.61 -4.31 -5.69
CA GLY A 251 -2.66 -4.92 -4.77
C GLY A 251 -1.53 -4.02 -4.29
N ASP A 252 -0.69 -4.57 -3.41
CA ASP A 252 0.43 -3.86 -2.79
C ASP A 252 1.68 -3.90 -3.69
N ILE A 253 2.40 -2.77 -3.74
CA ILE A 253 3.57 -2.59 -4.62
C ILE A 253 4.86 -2.52 -3.80
N TYR A 254 5.83 -3.37 -4.16
CA TYR A 254 7.17 -3.36 -3.56
C TYR A 254 8.26 -3.24 -4.63
N VAL A 255 9.35 -2.55 -4.27
CA VAL A 255 10.51 -2.39 -5.14
C VAL A 255 11.68 -3.17 -4.56
N VAL A 256 12.27 -4.05 -5.36
CA VAL A 256 13.49 -4.79 -5.01
C VAL A 256 14.68 -4.08 -5.64
N ASN A 257 15.71 -3.74 -4.86
CA ASN A 257 16.92 -3.13 -5.41
C ASN A 257 18.18 -3.52 -4.63
N GLY A 258 19.33 -3.32 -5.24
CA GLY A 258 20.64 -3.69 -4.72
C GLY A 258 21.42 -4.57 -5.69
N GLN A 259 22.29 -5.44 -5.18
CA GLN A 259 23.20 -6.23 -6.02
C GLN A 259 22.78 -7.69 -6.20
N SER A 260 23.75 -8.60 -6.35
CA SER A 260 23.50 -9.99 -6.75
C SER A 260 22.63 -10.77 -5.77
N ASN A 261 22.68 -10.47 -4.47
CA ASN A 261 21.79 -11.10 -3.49
C ASN A 261 20.37 -10.46 -3.46
N ALA A 262 20.20 -9.21 -3.90
CA ALA A 262 18.87 -8.65 -4.18
C ALA A 262 18.29 -9.28 -5.46
N GLU A 263 19.07 -9.26 -6.54
CA GLU A 263 18.72 -9.85 -7.83
C GLU A 263 18.40 -11.34 -7.69
N SER A 264 19.15 -12.02 -6.82
CA SER A 264 18.97 -13.42 -6.41
C SER A 264 18.60 -14.32 -7.59
N ALA A 265 19.34 -14.17 -8.69
CA ALA A 265 19.19 -15.01 -9.87
C ALA A 265 19.43 -16.48 -9.51
N GLN A 266 18.76 -17.38 -10.22
CA GLN A 266 18.79 -18.81 -9.88
C GLN A 266 20.22 -19.36 -9.84
N TYR A 267 20.67 -19.71 -8.64
CA TYR A 267 21.93 -20.41 -8.40
C TYR A 267 21.70 -21.92 -8.20
N ALA A 268 20.79 -22.27 -7.28
CA ALA A 268 20.36 -23.64 -7.01
C ALA A 268 18.93 -23.66 -6.46
N GLY A 269 18.17 -24.71 -6.77
CA GLY A 269 16.74 -24.81 -6.45
C GLY A 269 15.86 -23.93 -7.35
N ASP A 270 14.55 -23.88 -7.07
CA ASP A 270 13.56 -23.27 -7.97
C ASP A 270 12.53 -22.45 -7.17
N ALA A 271 12.60 -21.12 -7.29
CA ALA A 271 11.63 -20.24 -6.65
C ALA A 271 10.32 -20.11 -7.43
N ASN A 272 10.27 -20.56 -8.69
CA ASN A 272 9.08 -20.50 -9.52
C ASN A 272 8.01 -21.51 -9.08
N GLU A 273 8.29 -22.40 -8.11
CA GLU A 273 7.26 -23.12 -7.38
C GLU A 273 6.23 -22.20 -6.72
N ASN A 274 6.59 -20.92 -6.49
CA ASN A 274 5.72 -19.89 -5.92
C ASN A 274 5.03 -19.03 -6.99
N GLN A 275 5.16 -19.34 -8.28
CA GLN A 275 4.47 -18.59 -9.34
C GLN A 275 2.96 -18.71 -9.22
N GLY A 276 2.29 -17.59 -9.43
CA GLY A 276 0.85 -17.51 -9.45
C GLY A 276 0.37 -16.24 -10.16
N PRO A 277 -0.90 -16.19 -10.57
CA PRO A 277 -1.44 -15.07 -11.32
C PRO A 277 -1.50 -13.76 -10.50
N PHE A 278 -1.34 -13.82 -9.17
CA PHE A 278 -1.46 -12.69 -8.26
C PHE A 278 -0.12 -12.15 -7.75
N VAL A 279 1.00 -12.68 -8.25
CA VAL A 279 2.33 -12.08 -8.05
C VAL A 279 2.85 -11.68 -9.42
N ARG A 280 2.94 -10.38 -9.67
CA ARG A 280 3.25 -9.84 -11.00
C ARG A 280 4.43 -8.89 -10.95
N SER A 281 5.08 -8.73 -12.09
CA SER A 281 6.17 -7.80 -12.28
C SER A 281 6.05 -7.06 -13.60
N PHE A 282 6.60 -5.86 -13.62
CA PHE A 282 6.59 -5.00 -14.80
C PHE A 282 7.96 -4.91 -15.49
N GLY A 283 7.97 -5.19 -16.79
CA GLY A 283 9.13 -5.00 -17.67
C GLY A 283 10.35 -5.86 -17.35
N THR A 284 11.53 -5.34 -17.68
CA THR A 284 12.84 -5.99 -17.52
C THR A 284 13.86 -5.04 -16.89
N ASN A 285 14.85 -5.56 -16.17
CA ASN A 285 15.89 -4.79 -15.46
C ASN A 285 17.27 -4.86 -16.15
N VAL A 286 17.29 -5.05 -17.47
CA VAL A 286 18.54 -5.03 -18.25
C VAL A 286 19.21 -3.65 -18.24
N GLU A 287 20.51 -3.61 -18.53
CA GLU A 287 21.27 -2.36 -18.57
C GLU A 287 21.04 -1.55 -19.85
N ASP A 288 20.50 -2.18 -20.89
CA ASP A 288 20.08 -1.49 -22.11
C ASP A 288 18.82 -0.66 -21.84
N GLY A 289 18.99 0.67 -21.82
CA GLY A 289 17.91 1.61 -21.55
C GLY A 289 16.81 1.60 -22.61
N ALA A 290 17.12 1.33 -23.88
CA ALA A 290 16.11 1.24 -24.94
C ALA A 290 15.30 -0.04 -24.79
N ALA A 291 15.94 -1.16 -24.48
CA ALA A 291 15.24 -2.41 -24.18
C ALA A 291 14.35 -2.31 -22.93
N THR A 292 14.85 -1.62 -21.90
CA THR A 292 14.09 -1.37 -20.66
C THR A 292 12.85 -0.51 -20.91
N ALA A 293 13.00 0.57 -21.68
CA ALA A 293 11.88 1.46 -22.02
C ALA A 293 10.85 0.79 -22.93
N ALA A 294 11.30 -0.11 -23.83
CA ALA A 294 10.42 -0.83 -24.75
C ALA A 294 9.61 -1.95 -24.08
N ASP A 295 10.08 -2.52 -22.96
CA ASP A 295 9.37 -3.57 -22.23
C ASP A 295 8.41 -2.99 -21.19
N ALA A 296 7.31 -2.41 -21.69
CA ALA A 296 6.26 -1.79 -20.88
C ALA A 296 5.07 -2.75 -20.67
N VAL A 297 5.34 -3.96 -20.14
CA VAL A 297 4.32 -5.02 -20.03
C VAL A 297 4.35 -5.68 -18.65
N TRP A 298 3.16 -5.85 -18.07
CA TRP A 298 2.93 -6.67 -16.88
C TRP A 298 2.93 -8.15 -17.20
N ARG A 299 3.55 -8.95 -16.33
CA ARG A 299 3.61 -10.41 -16.45
C ARG A 299 3.55 -11.04 -15.07
N ILE A 300 3.24 -12.34 -15.03
CA ILE A 300 3.51 -13.16 -13.85
C ILE A 300 5.01 -13.03 -13.50
N ALA A 301 5.29 -12.75 -12.24
CA ALA A 301 6.63 -12.60 -11.73
C ALA A 301 7.46 -13.88 -11.92
N ASN A 302 8.76 -13.74 -12.15
CA ASN A 302 9.70 -14.84 -12.31
C ASN A 302 10.83 -14.73 -11.29
N GLY A 303 10.87 -15.67 -10.35
CA GLY A 303 11.87 -15.68 -9.29
C GLY A 303 13.26 -16.13 -9.78
N ASN A 304 13.35 -16.84 -10.90
CA ASN A 304 14.60 -17.42 -11.37
C ASN A 304 15.28 -16.64 -12.52
N ALA A 305 14.55 -15.73 -13.18
CA ALA A 305 14.99 -15.13 -14.44
C ALA A 305 16.18 -14.17 -14.32
N GLY A 306 16.61 -13.78 -13.12
CA GLY A 306 17.66 -12.79 -12.92
C GLY A 306 17.32 -11.49 -13.66
N SER A 307 18.12 -11.12 -14.67
CA SER A 307 17.84 -9.96 -15.50
C SER A 307 16.89 -10.18 -16.70
N GLY A 308 16.16 -11.30 -16.70
CA GLY A 308 15.14 -11.60 -17.71
C GLY A 308 13.83 -10.85 -17.48
N GLN A 309 12.89 -10.99 -18.42
CA GLN A 309 11.56 -10.40 -18.31
C GLN A 309 10.86 -10.83 -17.03
N ALA A 310 10.27 -9.87 -16.32
CA ALA A 310 9.59 -10.10 -15.03
C ALA A 310 10.48 -10.76 -13.95
N GLY A 311 11.80 -10.68 -14.11
CA GLY A 311 12.77 -11.22 -13.15
C GLY A 311 12.80 -10.42 -11.86
N ILE A 312 12.44 -11.05 -10.74
CA ILE A 312 12.38 -10.39 -9.42
C ILE A 312 13.26 -11.04 -8.36
N GLY A 313 13.80 -12.23 -8.62
CA GLY A 313 14.71 -12.93 -7.72
C GLY A 313 14.05 -13.96 -6.80
N GLN A 314 14.83 -14.89 -6.26
CA GLN A 314 14.27 -16.05 -5.57
C GLN A 314 13.60 -15.73 -4.23
N TRP A 315 14.22 -14.89 -3.39
CA TRP A 315 13.66 -14.54 -2.08
C TRP A 315 12.48 -13.54 -2.17
N PRO A 316 12.47 -12.53 -3.06
CA PRO A 316 11.30 -11.66 -3.21
C PRO A 316 10.10 -12.42 -3.76
N MET A 317 10.33 -13.42 -4.62
CA MET A 317 9.26 -14.27 -5.14
C MET A 317 8.56 -15.02 -4.01
N ARG A 318 9.37 -15.62 -3.13
CA ARG A 318 8.86 -16.37 -1.98
C ARG A 318 8.10 -15.45 -1.02
N MET A 319 8.66 -14.28 -0.72
CA MET A 319 8.01 -13.29 0.13
C MET A 319 6.65 -12.88 -0.43
N ALA A 320 6.59 -12.45 -1.69
CA ALA A 320 5.37 -11.94 -2.31
C ALA A 320 4.28 -13.00 -2.40
N ALA A 321 4.63 -14.25 -2.73
CA ALA A 321 3.65 -15.35 -2.77
C ALA A 321 3.07 -15.65 -1.38
N ARG A 322 3.89 -15.58 -0.32
CA ARG A 322 3.43 -15.76 1.07
C ARG A 322 2.51 -14.63 1.52
N LEU A 323 2.87 -13.39 1.24
CA LEU A 323 2.01 -12.22 1.54
C LEU A 323 0.68 -12.31 0.79
N ALA A 324 0.72 -12.58 -0.52
CA ALA A 324 -0.48 -12.69 -1.34
C ALA A 324 -1.44 -13.78 -0.83
N ALA A 325 -0.90 -14.95 -0.49
CA ALA A 325 -1.71 -16.05 0.01
C ALA A 325 -2.25 -15.80 1.43
N THR A 326 -1.52 -15.08 2.27
CA THR A 326 -1.89 -14.87 3.69
C THR A 326 -2.92 -13.74 3.84
N HIS A 327 -2.78 -12.69 3.04
CA HIS A 327 -3.62 -11.49 3.14
C HIS A 327 -4.68 -11.39 2.05
N GLU A 328 -4.75 -12.37 1.14
CA GLU A 328 -5.64 -12.36 -0.03
C GLU A 328 -5.46 -11.13 -0.94
N THR A 329 -4.26 -10.52 -0.90
CA THR A 329 -3.91 -9.29 -1.61
C THR A 329 -2.91 -9.58 -2.74
N PRO A 330 -3.23 -9.30 -4.01
CA PRO A 330 -2.26 -9.34 -5.11
C PRO A 330 -1.00 -8.50 -4.82
N ILE A 331 0.16 -8.93 -5.32
CA ILE A 331 1.44 -8.24 -5.11
C ILE A 331 2.09 -7.87 -6.45
N GLY A 332 2.43 -6.59 -6.60
CA GLY A 332 3.24 -6.06 -7.68
C GLY A 332 4.69 -5.87 -7.25
N LEU A 333 5.64 -6.39 -8.02
CA LEU A 333 7.07 -6.25 -7.78
C LEU A 333 7.76 -5.55 -8.95
N VAL A 334 8.67 -4.62 -8.67
CA VAL A 334 9.56 -4.06 -9.69
C VAL A 334 11.01 -4.20 -9.21
N ASN A 335 11.84 -4.82 -10.04
CA ASN A 335 13.22 -5.15 -9.68
C ASN A 335 14.21 -4.18 -10.34
N GLY A 336 14.95 -3.42 -9.55
CA GLY A 336 16.09 -2.59 -9.98
C GLY A 336 17.45 -3.24 -9.77
N ALA A 337 17.51 -4.43 -9.14
CA ALA A 337 18.75 -5.03 -8.70
C ALA A 337 19.68 -5.42 -9.86
N ARG A 338 20.99 -5.35 -9.60
CA ARG A 338 22.02 -5.71 -10.58
C ARG A 338 23.28 -6.25 -9.90
N GLY A 339 23.65 -7.50 -10.24
CA GLY A 339 24.82 -8.17 -9.69
C GLY A 339 26.15 -7.42 -9.79
N GLY A 340 26.92 -7.45 -8.70
CA GLY A 340 28.32 -7.00 -8.64
C GLY A 340 28.52 -5.48 -8.75
N LYS A 341 27.49 -4.68 -8.47
CA LYS A 341 27.54 -3.22 -8.58
C LYS A 341 27.72 -2.57 -7.20
N PRO A 342 28.60 -1.55 -7.08
CA PRO A 342 28.75 -0.76 -5.87
C PRO A 342 27.60 0.25 -5.71
N ILE A 343 27.47 0.87 -4.53
CA ILE A 343 26.42 1.85 -4.20
C ILE A 343 26.33 3.00 -5.23
N ALA A 344 27.47 3.41 -5.79
CA ALA A 344 27.58 4.49 -6.76
C ALA A 344 26.83 4.22 -8.07
N TYR A 345 26.63 2.96 -8.44
CA TYR A 345 25.91 2.58 -9.66
C TYR A 345 24.40 2.86 -9.58
N PHE A 346 23.86 2.86 -8.36
CA PHE A 346 22.42 2.99 -8.12
C PHE A 346 21.97 4.45 -7.97
N GLN A 347 22.92 5.38 -7.85
CA GLN A 347 22.65 6.79 -7.59
C GLN A 347 21.85 7.43 -8.72
N ARG A 348 20.99 8.38 -8.34
CA ARG A 348 20.20 9.21 -9.25
C ARG A 348 21.09 10.16 -10.04
N ASN A 349 20.66 10.48 -11.25
CA ASN A 349 21.22 11.59 -12.01
C ASN A 349 20.28 12.80 -11.86
N ASP A 350 20.65 13.78 -11.04
CA ASP A 350 19.82 14.96 -10.79
C ASP A 350 19.57 15.84 -12.02
N ALA A 351 20.45 15.76 -13.03
CA ALA A 351 20.24 16.50 -14.29
C ALA A 351 19.18 15.84 -15.18
N ASN A 352 18.93 14.55 -15.00
CA ASN A 352 17.91 13.78 -15.71
C ASN A 352 17.55 12.54 -14.88
N ILE A 353 16.52 12.65 -14.06
CA ILE A 353 16.14 11.61 -13.09
C ILE A 353 15.69 10.30 -13.76
N THR A 354 15.28 10.37 -15.02
CA THR A 354 14.91 9.24 -15.88
C THR A 354 16.03 8.87 -16.87
N ASP A 355 17.29 9.22 -16.59
CA ASP A 355 18.41 8.94 -17.48
C ASP A 355 18.54 7.42 -17.76
N PRO A 356 18.31 6.97 -19.01
CA PRO A 356 18.33 5.56 -19.37
C PRO A 356 19.72 4.92 -19.23
N ALA A 357 20.79 5.72 -19.10
CA ALA A 357 22.14 5.22 -18.81
C ALA A 357 22.33 4.82 -17.34
N THR A 358 21.51 5.35 -16.42
CA THR A 358 21.61 5.05 -14.98
C THR A 358 20.65 3.94 -14.55
N ASN A 359 21.01 3.22 -13.49
CA ASN A 359 20.10 2.23 -12.90
C ASN A 359 18.83 2.89 -12.36
N TYR A 360 19.01 3.98 -11.62
CA TYR A 360 17.92 4.76 -11.05
C TYR A 360 16.92 5.20 -12.11
N GLY A 361 17.40 5.84 -13.20
CA GLY A 361 16.53 6.35 -14.25
C GLY A 361 15.78 5.25 -15.00
N ARG A 362 16.41 4.10 -15.22
CA ARG A 362 15.75 2.91 -15.80
C ARG A 362 14.68 2.31 -14.88
N LEU A 363 14.92 2.29 -13.57
CA LEU A 363 13.93 1.83 -12.60
C LEU A 363 12.75 2.81 -12.51
N LEU A 364 13.02 4.11 -12.39
CA LEU A 364 11.98 5.14 -12.31
C LEU A 364 11.13 5.18 -13.58
N THR A 365 11.75 5.08 -14.76
CA THR A 365 11.02 5.00 -16.04
C THR A 365 10.04 3.82 -16.07
N ARG A 366 10.45 2.65 -15.55
CA ARG A 366 9.55 1.49 -15.46
C ARG A 366 8.40 1.71 -14.49
N MET A 367 8.65 2.33 -13.35
CA MET A 367 7.58 2.67 -12.40
C MET A 367 6.57 3.63 -13.02
N GLN A 368 7.03 4.65 -13.73
CA GLN A 368 6.17 5.61 -14.42
C GLN A 368 5.36 4.95 -15.54
N ASN A 369 6.00 4.13 -16.38
CA ASN A 369 5.32 3.37 -17.44
C ASN A 369 4.30 2.36 -16.91
N ALA A 370 4.48 1.87 -15.68
CA ALA A 370 3.57 0.97 -15.00
C ALA A 370 2.41 1.70 -14.28
N GLY A 371 2.45 3.04 -14.18
CA GLY A 371 1.49 3.83 -13.42
C GLY A 371 1.66 3.72 -11.90
N LEU A 372 2.88 3.44 -11.40
CA LEU A 372 3.15 3.10 -9.99
C LEU A 372 3.80 4.24 -9.18
N THR A 373 3.88 5.45 -9.73
CA THR A 373 4.45 6.60 -9.02
C THR A 373 3.59 6.93 -7.78
N GLY A 374 4.21 7.19 -6.64
CA GLY A 374 3.49 7.54 -5.40
C GLY A 374 2.91 6.35 -4.63
N SER A 375 3.11 5.13 -5.11
CA SER A 375 2.33 3.95 -4.70
C SER A 375 3.16 2.84 -4.04
N VAL A 376 4.43 3.11 -3.74
CA VAL A 376 5.35 2.08 -3.21
C VAL A 376 5.15 1.91 -1.72
N ARG A 377 4.71 0.71 -1.30
CA ARG A 377 4.59 0.38 0.12
C ARG A 377 5.93 0.16 0.79
N ALA A 378 6.87 -0.50 0.09
CA ALA A 378 8.22 -0.66 0.62
C ALA A 378 9.30 -0.81 -0.44
N PHE A 379 10.49 -0.32 -0.10
CA PHE A 379 11.74 -0.66 -0.76
C PHE A 379 12.43 -1.79 -0.01
N LEU A 380 12.93 -2.78 -0.76
CA LEU A 380 13.68 -3.91 -0.25
C LEU A 380 15.10 -3.82 -0.80
N TRP A 381 16.03 -3.39 0.06
CA TRP A 381 17.41 -3.10 -0.29
C TRP A 381 18.34 -4.22 0.18
N TYR A 382 19.12 -4.79 -0.74
CA TYR A 382 20.16 -5.75 -0.40
C TYR A 382 21.44 -5.48 -1.21
N GLN A 383 22.35 -4.71 -0.62
CA GLN A 383 23.61 -4.31 -1.25
C GLN A 383 24.69 -4.00 -0.22
N GLY A 384 25.95 -4.10 -0.63
CA GLY A 384 27.11 -3.59 0.12
C GLY A 384 28.38 -4.41 -0.10
N GLU A 385 28.27 -5.64 -0.60
CA GLU A 385 29.44 -6.52 -0.77
C GLU A 385 30.42 -5.98 -1.82
N SER A 386 29.94 -5.22 -2.80
CA SER A 386 30.79 -4.58 -3.83
C SER A 386 31.45 -3.27 -3.39
N ASP A 387 31.06 -2.69 -2.25
CA ASP A 387 31.72 -1.49 -1.69
C ASP A 387 32.91 -1.86 -0.80
N GLY A 388 32.98 -3.13 -0.37
CA GLY A 388 34.09 -3.66 0.41
C GLY A 388 34.30 -2.89 1.71
N ALA A 389 35.53 -2.39 1.90
CA ALA A 389 35.92 -1.66 3.09
C ALA A 389 35.47 -0.18 3.12
N ASP A 390 34.88 0.34 2.04
CA ASP A 390 34.40 1.74 1.97
C ASP A 390 32.97 1.88 2.53
N PHE A 391 32.84 1.53 3.81
CA PHE A 391 31.56 1.57 4.53
C PHE A 391 30.96 2.99 4.61
N GLN A 392 31.80 4.03 4.54
CA GLN A 392 31.33 5.42 4.59
C GLN A 392 30.66 5.82 3.28
N ALA A 393 31.28 5.50 2.13
CA ALA A 393 30.65 5.74 0.83
C ALA A 393 29.36 4.95 0.67
N HIS A 394 29.31 3.71 1.17
CA HIS A 394 28.08 2.91 1.20
C HIS A 394 26.98 3.58 2.02
N HIS A 395 27.29 3.99 3.25
CA HIS A 395 26.35 4.67 4.13
C HIS A 395 25.82 5.97 3.51
N ASP A 396 26.71 6.84 3.07
CA ASP A 396 26.33 8.16 2.53
C ASP A 396 25.54 8.01 1.21
N GLY A 397 25.93 7.07 0.36
CA GLY A 397 25.20 6.75 -0.87
C GLY A 397 23.83 6.11 -0.62
N PHE A 398 23.66 5.33 0.45
CA PHE A 398 22.35 4.81 0.84
C PHE A 398 21.43 5.92 1.35
N LEU A 399 21.94 6.85 2.17
CA LEU A 399 21.15 7.99 2.64
C LEU A 399 20.70 8.90 1.50
N ALA A 400 21.57 9.14 0.51
CA ALA A 400 21.19 9.86 -0.70
C ALA A 400 20.06 9.15 -1.46
N LEU A 401 20.16 7.83 -1.66
CA LEU A 401 19.11 7.05 -2.31
C LEU A 401 17.79 7.06 -1.56
N LYS A 402 17.84 6.98 -0.24
CA LYS A 402 16.64 7.06 0.60
C LYS A 402 15.89 8.37 0.37
N ASP A 403 16.62 9.49 0.36
CA ASP A 403 16.03 10.81 0.12
C ASP A 403 15.49 10.94 -1.31
N ASP A 404 16.22 10.42 -2.29
CA ASP A 404 15.79 10.36 -3.69
C ASP A 404 14.53 9.51 -3.89
N TRP A 405 14.44 8.35 -3.23
CA TRP A 405 13.24 7.50 -3.28
C TRP A 405 12.02 8.20 -2.70
N ALA A 406 12.17 8.88 -1.56
CA ALA A 406 11.10 9.67 -0.98
C ALA A 406 10.63 10.80 -1.92
N ALA A 407 11.54 11.39 -2.69
CA ALA A 407 11.22 12.45 -3.64
C ALA A 407 10.51 11.94 -4.90
N ASP A 408 11.02 10.88 -5.52
CA ASP A 408 10.58 10.48 -6.88
C ASP A 408 9.55 9.33 -6.87
N TYR A 409 9.50 8.52 -5.81
CA TYR A 409 8.57 7.38 -5.70
C TYR A 409 7.39 7.69 -4.77
N GLY A 410 7.40 8.84 -4.10
CA GLY A 410 6.40 9.31 -3.15
C GLY A 410 6.62 8.80 -1.72
N GLY A 411 5.56 8.79 -0.90
CA GLY A 411 5.59 8.45 0.52
C GLY A 411 5.88 6.98 0.82
N VAL A 412 7.11 6.53 0.50
CA VAL A 412 7.63 5.18 0.83
C VAL A 412 7.39 4.91 2.31
N GLN A 413 6.49 3.97 2.62
CA GLN A 413 6.06 3.72 4.00
C GLN A 413 7.16 3.05 4.83
N ARG A 414 7.91 2.12 4.21
CA ARG A 414 9.00 1.37 4.86
C ARG A 414 10.16 1.11 3.91
N ILE A 415 11.36 1.03 4.48
CA ILE A 415 12.56 0.57 3.79
C ILE A 415 13.13 -0.59 4.58
N TYR A 416 13.29 -1.73 3.93
CA TYR A 416 13.93 -2.88 4.53
C TYR A 416 15.34 -3.04 4.00
N VAL A 417 16.31 -3.10 4.90
CA VAL A 417 17.72 -3.26 4.58
C VAL A 417 18.17 -4.66 4.97
N THR A 418 18.70 -5.42 4.04
CA THR A 418 19.31 -6.72 4.35
C THR A 418 20.76 -6.50 4.75
N GLN A 419 21.12 -6.83 5.99
CA GLN A 419 22.52 -6.77 6.44
C GLN A 419 23.33 -7.81 5.68
N ILE A 420 24.38 -7.37 4.98
CA ILE A 420 25.26 -8.24 4.21
C ILE A 420 25.98 -9.25 5.12
N ARG A 421 26.39 -10.39 4.55
CA ARG A 421 27.03 -11.48 5.30
C ARG A 421 28.55 -11.31 5.40
N ALA A 422 29.16 -11.94 6.40
CA ALA A 422 30.61 -12.11 6.44
C ALA A 422 31.08 -13.09 5.34
N GLY A 423 32.22 -12.82 4.68
CA GLY A 423 32.87 -13.76 3.77
C GLY A 423 32.68 -13.49 2.27
N CYS A 424 31.79 -12.58 1.87
CA CYS A 424 31.71 -12.07 0.49
C CYS A 424 32.13 -10.62 0.44
N GLY A 425 33.02 -10.20 -0.48
CA GLY A 425 33.42 -8.78 -0.57
C GLY A 425 34.52 -8.33 0.42
N GLY A 426 35.07 -9.25 1.22
CA GLY A 426 36.21 -8.98 2.10
C GLY A 426 35.83 -8.77 3.57
N ASP A 427 36.57 -7.88 4.26
CA ASP A 427 36.24 -7.47 5.62
C ASP A 427 35.13 -6.41 5.59
N LEU A 428 33.93 -6.82 6.01
CA LEU A 428 32.71 -6.03 5.90
C LEU A 428 32.14 -5.61 7.25
N ILE A 429 32.81 -5.87 8.37
CA ILE A 429 32.20 -5.69 9.70
C ILE A 429 31.75 -4.25 9.96
N ARG A 430 32.45 -3.28 9.38
CA ARG A 430 32.06 -1.86 9.44
C ARG A 430 30.86 -1.54 8.56
N SER A 431 30.78 -2.13 7.37
CA SER A 431 29.62 -2.02 6.47
C SER A 431 28.38 -2.65 7.11
N GLN A 432 28.54 -3.81 7.76
CA GLN A 432 27.48 -4.45 8.54
C GLN A 432 27.00 -3.58 9.71
N GLU A 433 27.93 -2.94 10.42
CA GLU A 433 27.59 -2.05 11.54
C GLU A 433 26.83 -0.79 11.10
N VAL A 434 27.23 -0.14 9.99
CA VAL A 434 26.46 1.01 9.49
C VAL A 434 25.07 0.58 9.05
N GLN A 435 24.93 -0.58 8.39
CA GLN A 435 23.62 -1.14 8.02
C GLN A 435 22.76 -1.43 9.25
N ARG A 436 23.33 -2.02 10.30
CA ARG A 436 22.64 -2.31 11.56
C ARG A 436 22.04 -1.04 12.19
N LYS A 437 22.83 0.03 12.22
CA LYS A 437 22.48 1.31 12.86
C LYS A 437 21.41 2.09 12.12
N LEU A 438 21.15 1.81 10.85
CA LEU A 438 20.08 2.49 10.11
C LEU A 438 18.72 2.34 10.80
N ALA A 439 18.43 1.19 11.43
CA ALA A 439 17.19 1.00 12.19
C ALA A 439 17.16 1.75 13.53
N ASP A 440 18.32 2.18 14.05
CA ASP A 440 18.40 3.02 15.25
C ASP A 440 18.17 4.50 14.90
N ASP A 441 18.61 4.91 13.71
CA ASP A 441 18.61 6.30 13.26
C ASP A 441 17.31 6.70 12.52
N PHE A 442 16.59 5.73 11.93
CA PHE A 442 15.43 5.98 11.07
C PHE A 442 14.27 5.01 11.38
N ALA A 443 13.12 5.55 11.78
CA ALA A 443 11.96 4.77 12.19
C ALA A 443 11.30 4.00 11.03
N GLU A 444 11.43 4.51 9.81
CA GLU A 444 10.94 3.88 8.58
C GLU A 444 11.82 2.71 8.12
N ILE A 445 13.03 2.55 8.69
CA ILE A 445 13.97 1.50 8.31
C ILE A 445 13.87 0.31 9.25
N THR A 446 13.87 -0.89 8.67
CA THR A 446 14.05 -2.14 9.41
C THR A 446 15.13 -2.99 8.78
N VAL A 447 15.98 -3.59 9.61
CA VAL A 447 17.12 -4.38 9.14
C VAL A 447 16.80 -5.87 9.26
N MET A 448 17.03 -6.64 8.19
CA MET A 448 16.95 -8.10 8.18
C MET A 448 18.35 -8.71 8.25
N SER A 449 18.49 -9.76 9.05
CA SER A 449 19.74 -10.49 9.19
C SER A 449 19.86 -11.62 8.17
N THR A 450 21.05 -11.77 7.62
CA THR A 450 21.44 -12.92 6.80
C THR A 450 22.09 -14.05 7.60
N THR A 451 22.36 -13.82 8.89
CA THR A 451 22.88 -14.83 9.81
C THR A 451 21.85 -15.95 10.00
N GLY A 452 22.32 -17.20 10.10
CA GLY A 452 21.44 -18.36 10.23
C GLY A 452 20.88 -18.88 8.90
N LEU A 453 21.52 -18.55 7.77
CA LEU A 453 21.23 -19.11 6.45
C LEU A 453 22.45 -19.93 6.01
N ASP A 454 22.39 -21.26 6.13
CA ASP A 454 23.57 -22.13 5.97
C ASP A 454 23.83 -22.56 4.52
N ALA A 455 22.82 -22.54 3.64
CA ALA A 455 22.96 -23.02 2.27
C ALA A 455 23.49 -21.91 1.36
N HIS A 456 24.81 -21.73 1.36
CA HIS A 456 25.49 -20.73 0.51
C HIS A 456 26.85 -21.21 0.03
N ASP A 457 27.37 -20.57 -1.02
CA ASP A 457 28.73 -20.82 -1.54
C ASP A 457 29.83 -19.93 -0.93
N GLY A 458 29.46 -19.15 0.10
CA GLY A 458 30.32 -18.12 0.69
C GLY A 458 29.98 -16.71 0.21
N CYS A 459 29.09 -16.57 -0.77
CA CYS A 459 28.49 -15.28 -1.12
C CYS A 459 26.99 -15.37 -1.40
N HIS A 460 26.62 -16.26 -2.32
CA HIS A 460 25.27 -16.43 -2.81
C HIS A 460 24.61 -17.64 -2.17
N TYR A 461 23.29 -17.59 -2.03
CA TYR A 461 22.51 -18.63 -1.38
C TYR A 461 21.90 -19.60 -2.39
N ALA A 462 21.77 -20.86 -2.01
CA ALA A 462 20.82 -21.77 -2.63
C ALA A 462 19.39 -21.35 -2.25
N TYR A 463 18.40 -21.83 -3.00
CA TYR A 463 17.01 -21.57 -2.66
C TYR A 463 16.62 -22.20 -1.32
N GLU A 464 16.75 -23.53 -1.18
CA GLU A 464 16.50 -24.22 0.09
C GLU A 464 17.64 -23.98 1.09
N GLY A 465 17.31 -23.67 2.35
CA GLY A 465 18.28 -23.34 3.40
C GLY A 465 18.92 -21.95 3.26
N GLY A 466 18.40 -21.12 2.37
CA GLY A 466 18.94 -19.82 1.97
C GLY A 466 17.84 -18.85 1.56
N TYR A 467 17.67 -18.59 0.25
CA TYR A 467 16.74 -17.56 -0.23
C TYR A 467 15.27 -17.84 0.10
N ARG A 468 14.85 -19.10 0.22
CA ARG A 468 13.48 -19.45 0.61
C ARG A 468 13.18 -19.01 2.03
N GLU A 469 14.10 -19.29 2.96
CA GLU A 469 14.01 -18.90 4.36
C GLU A 469 14.12 -17.39 4.52
N LEU A 470 14.98 -16.73 3.74
CA LEU A 470 15.02 -15.26 3.69
C LEU A 470 13.68 -14.67 3.24
N GLY A 471 13.07 -15.24 2.20
CA GLY A 471 11.75 -14.82 1.72
C GLY A 471 10.64 -15.05 2.77
N ASP A 472 10.68 -16.18 3.50
CA ASP A 472 9.74 -16.45 4.60
C ASP A 472 9.92 -15.47 5.76
N ARG A 473 11.17 -15.11 6.11
CA ARG A 473 11.47 -14.08 7.13
C ARG A 473 10.93 -12.71 6.71
N TYR A 474 11.11 -12.34 5.45
CA TYR A 474 10.58 -11.09 4.92
C TYR A 474 9.05 -11.07 4.91
N ALA A 475 8.39 -12.17 4.53
CA ALA A 475 6.93 -12.24 4.57
C ALA A 475 6.40 -12.04 6.00
N ALA A 476 7.02 -12.68 7.00
CA ALA A 476 6.63 -12.51 8.39
C ALA A 476 6.88 -11.08 8.91
N LEU A 477 8.01 -10.47 8.50
CA LEU A 477 8.35 -9.10 8.89
C LEU A 477 7.38 -8.07 8.27
N LEU A 478 7.13 -8.17 6.96
CA LEU A 478 6.20 -7.28 6.26
C LEU A 478 4.76 -7.52 6.72
N GLY A 479 4.35 -8.77 6.97
CA GLY A 479 3.04 -9.09 7.52
C GLY A 479 2.77 -8.33 8.82
N ARG A 480 3.74 -8.35 9.75
CA ARG A 480 3.66 -7.56 11.00
C ARG A 480 3.62 -6.06 10.72
N ASP A 481 4.58 -5.56 9.94
CA ASP A 481 4.82 -4.12 9.81
C ASP A 481 3.80 -3.40 8.93
N LEU A 482 3.18 -4.11 7.96
CA LEU A 482 2.35 -3.53 6.91
C LEU A 482 0.91 -4.05 6.87
N TYR A 483 0.64 -5.21 7.48
CA TYR A 483 -0.68 -5.86 7.48
C TYR A 483 -1.25 -6.05 8.90
N GLY A 484 -0.48 -5.72 9.94
CA GLY A 484 -0.94 -5.79 11.33
C GLY A 484 -0.91 -7.21 11.91
N ASP A 485 -0.15 -8.12 11.32
CA ASP A 485 0.02 -9.46 11.89
C ASP A 485 0.66 -9.39 13.28
N MET A 486 0.22 -10.29 14.15
CA MET A 486 0.75 -10.44 15.51
C MET A 486 1.39 -11.84 15.63
N PRO A 487 2.63 -12.02 15.13
CA PRO A 487 3.30 -13.32 15.18
C PRO A 487 3.55 -13.76 16.62
N ASP A 488 3.42 -15.07 16.89
CA ASP A 488 3.62 -15.64 18.24
C ASP A 488 5.06 -15.45 18.75
N ASN A 489 6.04 -15.42 17.84
CA ASN A 489 7.46 -15.26 18.13
C ASN A 489 8.02 -14.03 17.40
N ASP A 490 9.06 -13.42 17.95
CA ASP A 490 9.67 -12.23 17.35
C ASP A 490 10.27 -12.53 15.95
N VAL A 491 9.86 -11.73 14.98
CA VAL A 491 10.29 -11.80 13.57
C VAL A 491 11.43 -10.83 13.26
N GLN A 492 11.77 -9.92 14.18
CA GLN A 492 12.95 -9.08 14.06
C GLN A 492 14.24 -9.85 14.36
N PRO A 493 15.33 -9.53 13.66
CA PRO A 493 16.63 -10.06 14.06
C PRO A 493 17.01 -9.61 15.48
N PRO A 494 17.67 -10.47 16.28
CA PRO A 494 18.31 -10.02 17.51
C PRO A 494 19.28 -8.89 17.22
N ASN A 495 19.13 -7.76 17.92
CA ASN A 495 19.94 -6.55 17.73
C ASN A 495 20.47 -6.07 19.08
N PRO A 496 21.80 -5.96 19.28
CA PRO A 496 22.33 -5.49 20.55
C PRO A 496 22.05 -4.00 20.78
N ALA A 497 21.72 -3.65 22.02
CA ALA A 497 21.47 -2.28 22.46
C ALA A 497 22.71 -1.66 23.13
N ASP A 498 23.22 -2.32 24.16
CA ASP A 498 24.34 -1.87 24.97
C ASP A 498 25.10 -3.05 25.57
N ALA A 499 26.34 -2.79 25.99
CA ALA A 499 27.19 -3.75 26.66
C ALA A 499 27.79 -3.15 27.94
N LYS A 500 27.96 -3.97 28.98
CA LYS A 500 28.65 -3.57 30.22
C LYS A 500 29.48 -4.69 30.81
N PHE A 501 30.55 -4.33 31.51
CA PHE A 501 31.26 -5.28 32.35
C PHE A 501 30.37 -5.80 33.49
N ALA A 502 30.63 -7.03 33.89
CA ALA A 502 29.98 -7.67 35.03
C ALA A 502 30.93 -8.68 35.69
N ALA A 503 30.53 -9.14 36.88
CA ALA A 503 31.24 -10.17 37.63
C ALA A 503 32.72 -9.80 37.87
N GLY A 504 32.98 -8.56 38.26
CA GLY A 504 34.34 -8.05 38.50
C GLY A 504 35.19 -8.01 37.24
N GLY A 505 34.59 -7.76 36.07
CA GLY A 505 35.26 -7.69 34.77
C GLY A 505 35.55 -9.05 34.12
N THR A 506 35.03 -10.16 34.67
CA THR A 506 35.16 -11.50 34.06
C THR A 506 34.06 -11.84 33.08
N GLN A 507 33.03 -11.00 33.00
CA GLN A 507 31.92 -11.13 32.07
C GLN A 507 31.60 -9.79 31.39
N ILE A 508 31.00 -9.88 30.21
CA ILE A 508 30.29 -8.77 29.57
C ILE A 508 28.84 -9.19 29.37
N ILE A 509 27.90 -8.35 29.80
CA ILE A 509 26.46 -8.51 29.56
C ILE A 509 26.10 -7.60 28.40
N ILE A 510 25.43 -8.15 27.39
CA ILE A 510 24.88 -7.42 26.24
C ILE A 510 23.36 -7.47 26.32
N ALA A 511 22.73 -6.31 26.46
CA ALA A 511 21.28 -6.16 26.39
C ALA A 511 20.83 -6.09 24.93
N MET A 512 19.70 -6.74 24.60
CA MET A 512 19.11 -6.70 23.25
C MET A 512 18.09 -5.57 23.14
N ARG A 513 17.85 -5.06 21.93
CA ARG A 513 16.77 -4.11 21.63
C ARG A 513 15.40 -4.78 21.67
N ASN A 514 15.35 -6.01 21.18
CA ASN A 514 14.22 -6.90 21.24
C ASN A 514 14.41 -7.87 22.41
N ASP A 515 14.08 -7.42 23.62
CA ASP A 515 14.28 -8.15 24.88
C ASP A 515 13.23 -9.25 25.13
N GLU A 516 12.16 -9.29 24.33
CA GLU A 516 11.14 -10.34 24.38
C GLU A 516 11.57 -11.65 23.69
N ALA A 517 12.56 -11.61 22.80
CA ALA A 517 12.97 -12.78 22.02
C ALA A 517 13.83 -13.76 22.83
N ALA A 518 13.42 -15.04 22.89
CA ALA A 518 14.29 -16.09 23.40
C ALA A 518 15.38 -16.42 22.37
N LEU A 519 16.66 -16.41 22.79
CA LEU A 519 17.77 -16.74 21.90
C LEU A 519 18.35 -18.13 22.19
N THR A 520 18.54 -18.91 21.12
CA THR A 520 19.35 -20.12 21.11
C THR A 520 20.77 -19.77 20.73
N VAL A 521 21.74 -20.32 21.48
CA VAL A 521 23.17 -20.07 21.28
C VAL A 521 23.85 -21.39 20.94
N ASP A 522 24.34 -21.53 19.71
CA ASP A 522 25.02 -22.73 19.26
C ASP A 522 26.39 -22.87 19.93
N ALA A 523 26.80 -24.12 20.15
CA ALA A 523 28.11 -24.45 20.66
C ALA A 523 29.21 -23.89 19.74
N GLY A 524 30.11 -23.07 20.29
CA GLY A 524 31.21 -22.43 19.57
C GLY A 524 30.91 -21.02 19.06
N ALA A 525 29.69 -20.49 19.24
CA ALA A 525 29.35 -19.12 18.83
C ALA A 525 30.25 -18.04 19.49
N ASN A 526 30.86 -18.35 20.64
CA ASN A 526 31.82 -17.48 21.32
C ASN A 526 33.04 -17.14 20.45
N ALA A 527 33.44 -18.03 19.53
CA ALA A 527 34.59 -17.83 18.66
C ALA A 527 34.42 -16.67 17.67
N ASN A 528 33.21 -16.15 17.50
CA ASN A 528 32.87 -15.05 16.60
C ASN A 528 32.89 -13.67 17.28
N PHE A 529 33.15 -13.62 18.59
CA PHE A 529 33.27 -12.37 19.33
C PHE A 529 34.73 -11.90 19.44
N ARG A 530 34.94 -10.59 19.37
CA ARG A 530 36.24 -9.93 19.60
C ARG A 530 36.06 -8.81 20.63
N LEU A 531 37.12 -8.58 21.41
CA LEU A 531 37.20 -7.46 22.35
C LEU A 531 38.14 -6.40 21.77
N GLU A 532 37.61 -5.23 21.48
CA GLU A 532 38.39 -4.11 20.97
C GLU A 532 39.27 -3.56 22.09
N GLY A 533 40.56 -3.37 21.83
CA GLY A 533 41.51 -2.84 22.83
C GLY A 533 42.04 -3.85 23.86
N SER A 534 41.64 -5.13 23.79
CA SER A 534 42.13 -6.19 24.68
C SER A 534 42.53 -7.45 23.90
N ALA A 535 43.48 -8.21 24.46
CA ALA A 535 43.86 -9.55 23.98
C ALA A 535 43.09 -10.68 24.69
N ALA A 536 42.22 -10.35 25.65
CA ALA A 536 41.33 -11.34 26.26
C ALA A 536 40.38 -11.92 25.21
N VAL A 537 39.96 -13.16 25.44
CA VAL A 537 39.09 -13.90 24.51
C VAL A 537 37.74 -14.19 25.16
N VAL A 538 36.69 -14.24 24.34
CA VAL A 538 35.39 -14.72 24.78
C VAL A 538 35.42 -16.25 24.81
N SER A 539 35.49 -16.78 26.03
CA SER A 539 35.60 -18.21 26.31
C SER A 539 34.25 -18.96 26.28
N GLY A 540 33.14 -18.23 26.42
CA GLY A 540 31.80 -18.78 26.35
C GLY A 540 30.76 -17.69 26.11
N VAL A 541 29.62 -18.07 25.55
CA VAL A 541 28.45 -17.22 25.39
C VAL A 541 27.22 -18.01 25.82
N SER A 542 26.32 -17.37 26.54
CA SER A 542 25.02 -17.91 26.93
C SER A 542 23.96 -16.82 26.84
N PHE A 543 22.70 -17.22 26.72
CA PHE A 543 21.57 -16.31 26.83
C PHE A 543 20.77 -16.63 28.09
N SER A 544 20.54 -15.63 28.92
CA SER A 544 19.76 -15.75 30.16
C SER A 544 19.17 -14.40 30.54
N ASP A 545 17.94 -14.41 31.07
CA ASP A 545 17.25 -13.22 31.56
C ASP A 545 17.21 -12.07 30.52
N GLY A 546 16.94 -12.39 29.24
CA GLY A 546 16.85 -11.41 28.15
C GLY A 546 18.20 -10.84 27.68
N THR A 547 19.33 -11.36 28.18
CA THR A 547 20.67 -10.82 27.87
C THR A 547 21.63 -11.89 27.36
N LEU A 548 22.56 -11.48 26.49
CA LEU A 548 23.71 -12.29 26.13
C LEU A 548 24.83 -12.07 27.14
N VAL A 549 25.30 -13.16 27.74
CA VAL A 549 26.39 -13.15 28.73
C VAL A 549 27.63 -13.75 28.09
N LEU A 550 28.66 -12.93 27.92
CA LEU A 550 29.97 -13.32 27.40
C LEU A 550 30.92 -13.59 28.58
N SER A 551 31.40 -14.83 28.68
CA SER A 551 32.42 -15.21 29.68
C SER A 551 33.82 -14.98 29.13
N LEU A 552 34.67 -14.28 29.88
CA LEU A 552 35.99 -13.84 29.40
C LEU A 552 37.12 -14.72 29.97
N ALA A 553 38.14 -14.94 29.14
CA ALA A 553 39.41 -15.53 29.57
C ALA A 553 40.56 -14.57 29.26
N GLY A 554 41.33 -14.24 30.30
CA GLY A 554 42.42 -13.25 30.23
C GLY A 554 42.05 -11.91 30.88
N ASP A 555 42.94 -10.93 30.75
CA ASP A 555 42.74 -9.57 31.29
C ASP A 555 41.98 -8.70 30.27
N ALA A 556 40.71 -8.42 30.58
CA ALA A 556 39.82 -7.61 29.75
C ALA A 556 39.77 -6.13 30.15
N SER A 557 40.59 -5.68 31.11
CA SER A 557 40.54 -4.30 31.63
C SER A 557 40.76 -3.21 30.59
N GLY A 558 41.46 -3.54 29.48
CA GLY A 558 41.66 -2.64 28.34
C GLY A 558 40.56 -2.71 27.27
N ALA A 559 39.56 -3.58 27.41
CA ALA A 559 38.53 -3.74 26.38
C ALA A 559 37.59 -2.52 26.37
N SER A 560 37.47 -1.87 25.22
CA SER A 560 36.62 -0.68 25.02
C SER A 560 35.32 -1.00 24.29
N GLY A 561 35.26 -2.12 23.58
CA GLY A 561 34.10 -2.52 22.80
C GLY A 561 34.04 -4.01 22.51
N VAL A 562 32.87 -4.49 22.13
CA VAL A 562 32.64 -5.85 21.65
C VAL A 562 32.25 -5.84 20.17
N THR A 563 32.84 -6.74 19.40
CA THR A 563 32.49 -6.98 18.00
C THR A 563 31.97 -8.41 17.85
N TYR A 564 30.85 -8.61 17.17
CA TYR A 564 30.37 -9.91 16.71
C TYR A 564 30.48 -9.98 15.19
N LEU A 565 31.36 -10.85 14.68
CA LEU A 565 31.72 -10.91 13.26
C LEU A 565 30.68 -11.62 12.39
N GLY A 566 29.65 -12.22 12.98
CA GLY A 566 28.88 -13.28 12.32
C GLY A 566 29.76 -14.50 12.05
N HIS A 567 29.46 -15.26 10.99
CA HIS A 567 30.26 -16.42 10.59
C HIS A 567 30.37 -16.49 9.06
N PRO A 568 31.58 -16.73 8.50
CA PRO A 568 31.79 -16.74 7.05
C PRO A 568 31.31 -18.02 6.37
N GLN A 569 31.03 -19.08 7.13
CA GLN A 569 30.50 -20.36 6.67
C GLN A 569 29.14 -20.64 7.33
N ALA A 570 28.56 -21.82 7.09
CA ALA A 570 27.51 -22.34 7.97
C ALA A 570 27.98 -22.30 9.43
N GLY A 571 27.06 -22.22 10.40
CA GLY A 571 27.26 -21.80 11.81
C GLY A 571 28.51 -22.26 12.58
N PRO A 572 28.66 -21.84 13.85
CA PRO A 572 27.60 -21.73 14.85
C PRO A 572 26.92 -20.36 14.92
N TRP A 573 25.63 -20.35 15.25
CA TRP A 573 24.77 -19.17 15.27
C TRP A 573 24.24 -18.78 16.66
N ILE A 574 23.73 -17.55 16.74
CA ILE A 574 22.84 -17.10 17.81
C ILE A 574 21.53 -16.74 17.12
N LEU A 575 20.45 -17.45 17.41
CA LEU A 575 19.19 -17.39 16.66
C LEU A 575 18.03 -17.08 17.60
N ASN A 576 17.04 -16.33 17.11
CA ASN A 576 15.72 -16.30 17.76
C ASN A 576 14.92 -17.57 17.42
N GLU A 577 13.70 -17.67 17.96
CA GLU A 577 12.81 -18.83 17.79
C GLU A 577 12.34 -19.05 16.35
N ASN A 578 12.38 -18.01 15.52
CA ASN A 578 12.08 -18.06 14.08
C ASN A 578 13.33 -18.39 13.24
N GLY A 579 14.46 -18.69 13.88
CA GLY A 579 15.73 -18.99 13.22
C GLY A 579 16.41 -17.77 12.60
N VAL A 580 15.99 -16.54 12.93
CA VAL A 580 16.65 -15.31 12.49
C VAL A 580 17.88 -15.06 13.36
N GLY A 581 19.04 -14.93 12.73
CA GLY A 581 20.29 -14.79 13.45
C GLY A 581 20.61 -13.38 13.94
N LEU A 582 21.36 -13.29 15.04
CA LEU A 582 21.93 -12.06 15.59
C LEU A 582 22.64 -11.26 14.49
N LEU A 583 22.32 -9.96 14.43
CA LEU A 583 23.00 -9.04 13.53
C LEU A 583 24.48 -8.96 13.88
N ALA A 584 25.35 -8.93 12.86
CA ALA A 584 26.75 -8.60 13.05
C ALA A 584 26.86 -7.14 13.51
N PHE A 585 27.82 -6.87 14.40
CA PHE A 585 28.03 -5.53 14.95
C PHE A 585 29.50 -5.29 15.28
N HIS A 586 29.92 -4.04 15.14
CA HIS A 586 31.31 -3.62 15.32
C HIS A 586 31.46 -2.66 16.50
N ASN A 587 32.38 -2.98 17.41
CA ASN A 587 32.82 -2.10 18.49
C ASN A 587 31.66 -1.49 19.31
N LEU A 588 30.72 -2.33 19.72
CA LEU A 588 29.66 -1.95 20.67
C LEU A 588 30.32 -1.53 21.99
N PRO A 589 30.19 -0.28 22.45
CA PRO A 589 30.90 0.23 23.61
C PRO A 589 30.59 -0.57 24.89
N ILE A 590 31.61 -0.82 25.70
CA ILE A 590 31.45 -1.50 27.00
C ILE A 590 31.42 -0.44 28.11
N ALA A 591 30.29 -0.33 28.81
CA ALA A 591 30.18 0.47 30.01
C ALA A 591 30.86 -0.21 31.21
N ALA A 592 31.30 0.60 32.18
CA ALA A 592 31.80 0.10 33.46
C ALA A 592 30.68 -0.61 34.25
N GLU A 593 31.08 -1.54 35.13
CA GLU A 593 30.18 -2.31 36.01
C GLU A 593 29.42 -1.43 37.02
#